data_AF-A0A813FQA8-F1
#
_entry.id   AF-A0A813FQA8-F1
#
_cell.length_a   1.000
_cell.length_b   1.000
_cell.length_c   1.000
_cell.angle_alpha   90.00
_cell.angle_beta   90.00
_cell.angle_gamma   90.00
#
_symmetry.space_group_name_H-M   'P 1'
#
loop_
_entity.id
_entity.type
_entity.pdbx_description
1 polymer ?
#
loop_
_entity_poly.entity_id
_entity_poly.type
_entity_poly.pdbx_seq_one_letter_code
_entity_poly.pdbx_strand_id
1 'polypeptide(L)'
;MKQEHWLRHFCEEDSEHRELIQWLIEEGLTRPDDFDARLAHAGRLRQMGNDWYKRDDFRRALHCGLGAVHTLDFSPNEQLAFSEQQRQQTAASMVPVLSNLTMVFLRRGDLVLLKFLYIYIYLLLLLVF
;
A
#
# COMPACT_ATOMS: atom_id res chain seq x y z
N MET A 1 8.99 12.33 11.55
CA MET A 1 8.29 11.66 10.43
C MET A 1 8.34 10.17 10.68
N LYS A 2 7.18 9.49 10.71
CA LYS A 2 7.14 8.02 10.79
C LYS A 2 7.84 7.49 9.53
N GLN A 3 8.84 6.62 9.67
CA GLN A 3 9.59 6.11 8.52
C GLN A 3 8.67 5.21 7.69
N GLU A 4 8.46 5.59 6.43
CA GLU A 4 7.72 4.80 5.44
C GLU A 4 8.75 4.02 4.64
N HIS A 5 8.72 2.69 4.78
CA HIS A 5 9.70 1.80 4.16
C HIS A 5 9.20 1.27 2.83
N TRP A 6 7.91 0.93 2.74
CA TRP A 6 7.33 0.32 1.56
C TRP A 6 6.97 1.35 0.51
N LEU A 7 6.34 2.47 0.90
CA LEU A 7 5.85 3.45 -0.08
C LEU A 7 6.98 4.03 -0.94
N ARG A 8 8.15 4.26 -0.34
CA ARG A 8 9.35 4.77 -1.04
C ARG A 8 9.90 3.83 -2.11
N HIS A 9 9.58 2.54 -2.06
CA HIS A 9 9.96 1.61 -3.14
C HIS A 9 9.05 1.73 -4.36
N PHE A 10 7.85 2.31 -4.20
CA PHE A 10 6.88 2.51 -5.27
C PHE A 10 6.92 3.90 -5.88
N CYS A 11 7.23 4.93 -5.10
CA CYS A 11 7.46 6.28 -5.60
C CYS A 11 8.93 6.39 -6.05
N GLU A 12 9.19 6.65 -7.32
CA GLU A 12 10.57 6.75 -7.84
C GLU A 12 11.23 8.07 -7.44
N GLU A 13 10.41 9.09 -7.16
CA GLU A 13 10.85 10.41 -6.73
C GLU A 13 10.14 10.87 -5.43
N ASP A 14 10.83 11.68 -4.62
CA ASP A 14 10.27 12.34 -3.43
C ASP A 14 9.13 13.32 -3.78
N SER A 15 9.00 13.71 -5.04
CA SER A 15 7.89 14.52 -5.58
C SER A 15 6.58 13.71 -5.57
N GLU A 16 6.60 12.50 -6.12
CA GLU A 16 5.43 11.60 -6.21
C GLU A 16 4.90 11.21 -4.83
N HIS A 17 5.82 10.97 -3.89
CA HIS A 17 5.46 10.70 -2.49
C HIS A 17 4.67 11.87 -1.90
N ARG A 18 5.19 13.10 -2.04
CA ARG A 18 4.55 14.31 -1.51
C ARG A 18 3.21 14.59 -2.18
N GLU A 19 3.12 14.41 -3.49
CA GLU A 19 1.87 14.54 -4.24
C GLU A 19 0.81 13.55 -3.76
N LEU A 20 1.19 12.29 -3.53
CA LEU A 20 0.27 11.28 -2.98
C LEU A 20 -0.23 11.68 -1.60
N ILE A 21 0.66 12.07 -0.69
CA ILE A 21 0.27 12.44 0.68
C ILE A 21 -0.65 13.66 0.65
N GLN A 22 -0.33 14.66 -0.15
CA GLN A 22 -1.17 15.85 -0.34
C GLN A 22 -2.56 15.46 -0.86
N TRP A 23 -2.62 14.61 -1.89
CA TRP A 23 -3.89 14.13 -2.43
C TRP A 23 -4.73 13.35 -1.40
N LEU A 24 -4.09 12.49 -0.59
CA LEU A 24 -4.78 11.77 0.48
C LEU A 24 -5.38 12.72 1.52
N ILE A 25 -4.69 13.82 1.85
CA ILE A 25 -5.20 14.83 2.77
C ILE A 25 -6.42 15.53 2.17
N GLU A 26 -6.32 15.97 0.90
CA GLU A 26 -7.39 16.69 0.20
C GLU A 26 -8.67 15.85 0.06
N GLU A 27 -8.54 14.54 -0.13
CA GLU A 27 -9.67 13.61 -0.26
C GLU A 27 -10.19 13.12 1.12
N GLY A 28 -9.60 13.56 2.23
CA GLY A 28 -9.97 13.10 3.58
C GLY A 28 -9.63 11.62 3.83
N LEU A 29 -8.57 11.14 3.17
CA LEU A 29 -8.09 9.75 3.19
C LEU A 29 -6.79 9.59 3.98
N THR A 30 -6.51 10.51 4.92
CA THR A 30 -5.33 10.48 5.78
C THR A 30 -5.24 9.16 6.56
N ARG A 31 -4.00 8.65 6.68
CA ARG A 31 -3.70 7.43 7.44
C ARG A 31 -4.13 7.55 8.92
N PRO A 32 -4.96 6.64 9.43
CA PRO A 32 -5.27 6.55 10.86
C PRO A 32 -4.05 6.11 11.70
N ASP A 33 -4.10 6.36 13.01
CA ASP A 33 -3.05 5.92 13.94
C ASP A 33 -3.28 4.51 14.50
N ASP A 34 -4.54 4.13 14.72
CA ASP A 34 -4.93 2.85 15.30
C ASP A 34 -4.77 1.67 14.32
N PHE A 35 -4.40 0.49 14.83
CA PHE A 35 -4.13 -0.69 14.01
C PHE A 35 -5.35 -1.16 13.21
N ASP A 36 -6.48 -1.35 13.89
CA ASP A 36 -7.71 -1.86 13.25
C ASP A 36 -8.28 -0.82 12.28
N ALA A 37 -8.23 0.46 12.67
CA ALA A 37 -8.62 1.57 11.79
C ALA A 37 -7.76 1.60 10.51
N ARG A 38 -6.46 1.33 10.61
CA ARG A 38 -5.56 1.26 9.45
C ARG A 38 -5.90 0.08 8.54
N LEU A 39 -6.17 -1.11 9.08
CA LEU A 39 -6.60 -2.26 8.28
C LEU A 39 -7.90 -1.96 7.52
N ALA A 40 -8.91 -1.41 8.22
CA ALA A 40 -10.19 -1.05 7.62
C ALA A 40 -10.02 0.03 6.54
N HIS A 41 -9.21 1.06 6.81
CA HIS A 41 -8.93 2.14 5.87
C HIS A 41 -8.21 1.66 4.62
N ALA A 42 -7.20 0.79 4.76
CA ALA A 42 -6.53 0.15 3.63
C ALA A 42 -7.50 -0.68 2.79
N GLY A 43 -8.42 -1.40 3.43
CA GLY A 43 -9.50 -2.13 2.75
C GLY A 43 -10.42 -1.21 1.93
N ARG A 44 -10.81 -0.05 2.51
CA ARG A 44 -11.59 0.98 1.83
C ARG A 44 -10.85 1.55 0.62
N LEU A 45 -9.59 1.93 0.78
CA LEU A 45 -8.75 2.45 -0.30
C LEU A 45 -8.58 1.42 -1.42
N ARG A 46 -8.35 0.15 -1.09
CA ARG A 46 -8.30 -0.94 -2.08
C ARG A 46 -9.60 -1.03 -2.89
N GLN A 47 -10.75 -0.95 -2.22
CA GLN A 47 -12.05 -0.99 -2.90
C GLN A 47 -12.24 0.21 -3.82
N MET A 48 -11.91 1.42 -3.37
CA MET A 48 -11.93 2.62 -4.21
C MET A 48 -11.00 2.49 -5.42
N GLY A 49 -9.81 1.94 -5.22
CA GLY A 49 -8.87 1.65 -6.31
C GLY A 49 -9.45 0.69 -7.35
N ASN A 50 -10.15 -0.36 -6.91
CA ASN A 50 -10.86 -1.27 -7.81
C ASN A 50 -11.95 -0.56 -8.63
N ASP A 51 -12.68 0.36 -7.99
CA ASP A 51 -13.75 1.09 -8.65
C ASP A 51 -13.21 2.08 -9.70
N TRP A 52 -12.08 2.74 -9.42
CA TRP A 52 -11.37 3.55 -10.41
C TRP A 52 -10.77 2.72 -11.54
N TYR A 53 -10.19 1.55 -11.22
CA TYR A 53 -9.63 0.64 -12.22
C TYR A 53 -10.70 0.17 -13.22
N LYS A 54 -11.91 -0.16 -12.76
CA LYS A 54 -13.04 -0.53 -13.62
C LYS A 54 -13.50 0.59 -14.55
N ARG A 55 -13.14 1.84 -14.26
CA ARG A 55 -13.45 3.04 -15.06
C ARG A 55 -12.28 3.45 -15.96
N ASP A 56 -11.25 2.61 -16.05
CA ASP A 56 -9.98 2.88 -16.76
C ASP A 56 -9.23 4.14 -16.25
N ASP A 57 -9.56 4.63 -15.05
CA ASP A 57 -8.81 5.71 -14.39
C ASP A 57 -7.67 5.10 -13.56
N PHE A 58 -6.62 4.69 -14.27
CA PHE A 58 -5.47 4.02 -13.66
C PHE A 58 -4.62 4.95 -12.79
N ARG A 59 -4.71 6.27 -12.97
CA ARG A 59 -4.00 7.23 -12.12
C ARG A 59 -4.60 7.26 -10.73
N ARG A 60 -5.93 7.41 -10.63
CA ARG A 60 -6.63 7.38 -9.34
C ARG A 60 -6.59 5.99 -8.71
N ALA A 61 -6.70 4.93 -9.51
CA ALA A 61 -6.51 3.57 -9.03
C ALA A 61 -5.12 3.37 -8.39
N LEU A 62 -4.07 3.92 -9.01
CA LEU A 62 -2.72 3.90 -8.46
C LEU A 62 -2.66 4.65 -7.12
N HIS A 63 -3.16 5.89 -7.06
CA HIS A 63 -3.15 6.69 -5.82
C HIS A 63 -3.86 5.97 -4.67
N CYS A 64 -5.02 5.36 -4.92
CA CYS A 64 -5.71 4.55 -3.92
C CYS A 64 -4.89 3.33 -3.47
N GLY A 65 -4.26 2.62 -4.41
CA GLY A 65 -3.40 1.48 -4.09
C GLY A 65 -2.18 1.87 -3.27
N LEU A 66 -1.48 2.94 -3.65
CA LEU A 66 -0.34 3.47 -2.91
C LEU A 66 -0.74 4.02 -1.53
N GLY A 67 -1.90 4.66 -1.43
CA GLY A 67 -2.46 5.08 -0.15
C GLY A 67 -2.77 3.89 0.77
N ALA A 68 -3.23 2.76 0.21
CA ALA A 68 -3.44 1.53 0.98
C ALA A 68 -2.09 0.95 1.47
N VAL A 69 -1.05 0.97 0.63
CA VAL A 69 0.32 0.62 1.05
C VAL A 69 0.81 1.53 2.17
N HIS A 70 0.72 2.85 2.00
CA HIS A 70 1.07 3.83 3.02
C HIS A 70 0.36 3.58 4.35
N THR A 71 -0.92 3.20 4.28
CA THR A 71 -1.74 2.87 5.44
C THR A 71 -1.28 1.57 6.11
N LEU A 72 -0.77 0.59 5.37
CA LEU A 72 -0.26 -0.68 5.89
C LEU A 72 1.25 -0.67 6.16
N ASP A 73 1.94 0.43 5.87
CA ASP A 73 3.38 0.61 6.10
C ASP A 73 3.65 0.93 7.58
N PHE A 74 3.61 -0.11 8.41
CA PHE A 74 4.01 -0.05 9.81
C PHE A 74 5.54 -0.03 9.90
N SER A 75 6.09 0.84 10.74
CA SER A 75 7.53 0.88 11.00
C SER A 75 8.02 -0.42 11.65
N PRO A 76 9.31 -0.77 11.53
CA PRO A 76 9.88 -1.96 12.15
C PRO A 76 9.57 -2.06 13.65
N ASN A 77 9.62 -0.94 14.36
CA ASN A 77 9.31 -0.89 15.80
C ASN A 77 7.83 -1.21 16.08
N GLU A 78 6.90 -0.73 15.25
CA GLU A 78 5.48 -1.10 15.36
C GLU A 78 5.31 -2.61 15.09
N GLN A 79 5.95 -3.14 14.05
CA GLN A 79 5.84 -4.56 13.69
C GLN A 79 6.42 -5.51 14.75
N LEU A 80 7.50 -5.11 15.42
CA LEU A 80 8.08 -5.87 16.53
C LEU A 80 7.15 -5.95 17.74
N ALA A 81 6.29 -4.95 17.93
CA ALA A 81 5.29 -4.91 19.00
C ALA A 81 4.02 -5.71 18.66
N PHE A 82 3.86 -6.18 17.41
CA PHE A 82 2.67 -6.93 17.01
C PHE A 82 2.64 -8.34 17.57
N SER A 83 1.42 -8.78 17.87
CA SER A 83 1.15 -10.21 18.01
C SER A 83 1.32 -10.91 16.65
N GLU A 84 1.48 -12.23 16.68
CA GLU A 84 1.52 -13.04 15.45
C GLU A 84 0.25 -12.85 14.60
N GLN A 85 -0.92 -12.79 15.25
CA GLN A 85 -2.19 -12.55 14.58
C GLN A 85 -2.21 -11.20 13.85
N GLN A 86 -1.69 -10.13 14.47
CA GLN A 86 -1.63 -8.81 13.83
C GLN A 86 -0.66 -8.78 12.65
N ARG A 87 0.47 -9.49 12.73
CA ARG A 87 1.39 -9.66 11.58
C ARG A 87 0.70 -10.38 10.42
N GLN A 88 0.01 -11.49 10.71
CA GLN A 88 -0.75 -12.24 9.72
C GLN A 88 -1.86 -11.39 9.08
N GLN A 89 -2.61 -10.62 9.87
CA GLN A 89 -3.65 -9.72 9.36
C GLN A 89 -3.07 -8.61 8.47
N THR A 90 -1.93 -8.03 8.85
CA THR A 90 -1.24 -7.03 8.05
C THR A 90 -0.80 -7.61 6.71
N ALA A 91 -0.14 -8.77 6.71
CA ALA A 91 0.29 -9.46 5.50
C ALA A 91 -0.90 -9.85 4.61
N ALA A 92 -1.95 -10.45 5.18
CA ALA A 92 -3.16 -10.83 4.47
C ALA A 92 -3.88 -9.63 3.83
N SER A 93 -3.77 -8.44 4.45
CA SER A 93 -4.32 -7.19 3.90
C SER A 93 -3.43 -6.58 2.81
N MET A 94 -2.10 -6.70 2.95
CA MET A 94 -1.12 -6.14 2.01
C MET A 94 -1.07 -6.89 0.68
N VAL A 95 -1.09 -8.24 0.71
CA VAL A 95 -1.00 -9.09 -0.50
C VAL A 95 -1.99 -8.68 -1.61
N PRO A 96 -3.30 -8.55 -1.36
CA PRO A 96 -4.24 -8.17 -2.40
C PRO A 96 -4.07 -6.71 -2.88
N VAL A 97 -3.58 -5.80 -2.02
CA VAL A 97 -3.26 -4.43 -2.43
C VAL A 97 -2.11 -4.44 -3.46
N LEU A 98 -1.06 -5.22 -3.19
CA LEU A 98 0.09 -5.35 -4.10
C LEU A 98 -0.28 -6.04 -5.42
N SER A 99 -1.14 -7.06 -5.36
CA SER A 99 -1.67 -7.71 -6.55
C SER A 99 -2.42 -6.71 -7.45
N ASN A 100 -3.29 -5.88 -6.86
CA ASN A 100 -4.00 -4.84 -7.58
C ASN A 100 -3.05 -3.78 -8.17
N LEU A 101 -2.06 -3.33 -7.39
CA LEU A 101 -1.06 -2.39 -7.87
C LEU A 101 -0.30 -2.95 -9.08
N THR A 102 0.08 -4.23 -9.04
CA THR A 102 0.74 -4.90 -10.17
C THR A 102 -0.12 -4.83 -11.43
N MET A 103 -1.42 -5.07 -11.31
CA MET A 103 -2.36 -4.95 -12.43
C MET A 103 -2.47 -3.51 -12.95
N VAL A 104 -2.49 -2.51 -12.07
CA VAL A 104 -2.51 -1.09 -12.45
C VAL A 104 -1.24 -0.71 -13.23
N PHE A 105 -0.06 -1.10 -12.74
CA PHE A 105 1.21 -0.83 -13.42
C PHE A 105 1.28 -1.51 -14.79
N LEU A 106 0.84 -2.78 -14.87
CA LEU A 106 0.73 -3.51 -16.14
C LEU A 106 -0.17 -2.78 -17.16
N ARG A 107 -1.31 -2.24 -16.72
CA ARG A 107 -2.22 -1.49 -17.60
C ARG A 107 -1.68 -0.14 -18.04
N ARG A 108 -0.87 0.51 -17.21
CA ARG A 108 -0.21 1.77 -17.54
C ARG A 108 1.00 1.61 -18.46
N GLY A 109 1.51 0.39 -18.62
CA GLY A 109 2.75 0.11 -19.35
C GLY A 109 4.02 0.38 -18.52
N ASP A 110 3.85 0.61 -17.22
CA ASP A 110 4.93 0.87 -16.27
C ASP A 110 5.52 -0.49 -15.86
N LEU A 111 6.62 -0.92 -16.50
CA LEU A 111 7.28 -2.21 -16.26
C LEU A 111 8.12 -2.22 -14.96
N VAL A 112 7.52 -1.82 -13.83
CA VAL A 112 8.13 -1.86 -12.48
C VAL A 112 8.03 -3.26 -11.84
N LEU A 113 7.71 -4.29 -12.62
CA LEU A 113 7.47 -5.69 -12.19
C LEU A 113 8.61 -6.30 -11.36
N LEU A 114 9.87 -5.90 -11.61
CA LEU A 114 11.02 -6.41 -10.86
C LEU A 114 11.01 -6.00 -9.38
N LYS A 115 10.46 -4.82 -9.04
CA LYS A 115 10.35 -4.38 -7.63
C LYS A 115 9.27 -5.16 -6.88
N PHE A 116 8.21 -5.58 -7.57
CA PHE A 116 7.12 -6.38 -7.00
C PHE A 116 7.57 -7.77 -6.56
N LEU A 117 8.43 -8.44 -7.32
CA LEU A 117 8.98 -9.76 -6.98
C LEU A 117 9.75 -9.73 -5.64
N TYR A 118 10.57 -8.71 -5.43
CA TYR A 118 11.33 -8.56 -4.18
C TYR A 118 10.41 -8.38 -2.96
N ILE A 119 9.39 -7.53 -3.12
CA ILE A 119 8.37 -7.25 -2.11
C ILE A 119 7.52 -8.50 -1.81
N TYR A 120 7.15 -9.26 -2.83
CA TYR A 120 6.40 -10.52 -2.68
C TYR A 120 7.22 -11.58 -1.93
N ILE A 121 8.52 -11.69 -2.25
CA ILE A 121 9.44 -12.58 -1.54
C ILE A 121 9.58 -12.16 -0.07
N TYR A 122 9.69 -10.87 0.22
CA TYR A 122 9.79 -10.37 1.60
C TYR A 122 8.51 -10.64 2.42
N LEU A 123 7.33 -10.47 1.80
CA LEU A 123 6.05 -10.81 2.41
C LEU A 123 5.87 -12.32 2.63
N LEU A 124 6.35 -13.15 1.69
CA LEU A 124 6.40 -14.60 1.86
C LEU A 124 7.29 -14.99 3.05
N LEU A 125 8.43 -14.32 3.23
CA LEU A 125 9.31 -14.55 4.38
C LEU A 125 8.66 -14.14 5.71
N LEU A 126 7.91 -13.04 5.76
CA LEU A 126 7.15 -12.61 6.95
C LEU A 126 5.95 -13.52 7.32
N LEU A 127 5.50 -14.36 6.39
CA LEU A 127 4.43 -15.34 6.63
C LEU A 127 4.96 -16.71 7.04
N VAL A 128 6.25 -16.98 6.83
CA VAL A 128 6.89 -18.29 7.09
C VAL A 128 7.72 -18.28 8.38
N PHE A 129 8.00 -17.12 8.98
CA PHE A 129 8.71 -16.93 10.25
C PHE A 129 7.91 -16.03 11.20
#